data_AF-A0A7C5C8B4-F1
#
_entry.id   AF-A0A7C5C8B4-F1
#
_cell.length_a   1.000
_cell.length_b   1.000
_cell.length_c   1.000
_cell.angle_alpha   90.00
_cell.angle_beta   90.00
_cell.angle_gamma   90.00
#
_symmetry.space_group_name_H-M   'P 1'
#
loop_
_entity.id
_entity.type
_entity.pdbx_description
1 polymer ?
#
loop_
_entity_poly.entity_id
_entity_poly.type
_entity_poly.pdbx_seq_one_letter_code
_entity_poly.pdbx_strand_id
1 'polypeptide(L)'
;MGYRLEKKRYIIEEDGYLFEIDEYLGRLKGLLVAEVEFLDTEVAVNFEKRDWMQQEITHINFMKNKKLLKFSSLSEVLTAIKGLGK
;
A
#
# COMPACT_ATOMS: atom_id res chain seq x y z
N MET A 1 -3.76 -24.59 -6.06
CA MET A 1 -4.67 -23.46 -6.38
C MET A 1 -3.93 -22.17 -6.09
N GLY A 2 -3.71 -21.32 -7.10
CA GLY A 2 -3.06 -20.04 -6.90
C GLY A 2 -4.01 -19.06 -6.22
N TYR A 3 -3.60 -18.48 -5.10
CA TYR A 3 -4.34 -17.36 -4.53
C TYR A 3 -4.19 -16.16 -5.48
N ARG A 4 -5.27 -15.45 -5.74
CA ARG A 4 -5.27 -14.19 -6.50
C ARG A 4 -5.65 -13.07 -5.54
N LEU A 5 -4.97 -11.92 -5.65
CA LEU A 5 -5.41 -10.70 -4.99
C LEU A 5 -6.46 -10.05 -5.88
N GLU A 6 -7.62 -9.78 -5.29
CA GLU A 6 -8.66 -8.96 -5.91
C GLU A 6 -8.57 -7.56 -5.32
N LYS A 7 -8.60 -6.54 -6.18
CA LYS A 7 -8.51 -5.15 -5.77
C LYS A 7 -9.20 -4.23 -6.78
N LYS A 8 -9.68 -3.09 -6.31
CA LYS A 8 -10.05 -1.94 -7.15
C LYS A 8 -8.92 -0.93 -7.07
N ARG A 9 -8.48 -0.44 -8.22
CA ARG A 9 -7.47 0.61 -8.30
C ARG A 9 -8.10 1.93 -8.67
N TYR A 10 -7.85 2.95 -7.88
CA TYR A 10 -8.20 4.32 -8.15
C TYR A 10 -6.92 5.08 -8.52
N ILE A 11 -7.00 5.91 -9.54
CA ILE A 11 -5.90 6.77 -9.97
C ILE A 11 -6.34 8.19 -9.64
N ILE A 12 -5.54 8.90 -8.86
CA ILE A 12 -5.81 10.27 -8.44
C ILE A 12 -4.61 11.12 -8.79
N GLU A 13 -4.84 12.24 -9.49
CA GLU A 13 -3.84 13.25 -9.75
C GLU A 13 -4.09 14.44 -8.82
N GLU A 14 -3.10 14.78 -7.99
CA GLU A 14 -3.21 15.86 -6.99
C GLU A 14 -1.84 16.54 -6.81
N ASP A 15 -1.80 17.87 -6.93
CA ASP A 15 -0.60 18.72 -6.93
C ASP A 15 0.57 18.20 -7.77
N GLY A 16 0.27 17.62 -8.94
CA GLY A 16 1.29 17.09 -9.86
C GLY A 16 1.83 15.72 -9.47
N TYR A 17 1.28 15.08 -8.43
CA TYR A 17 1.58 13.69 -8.07
C TYR A 17 0.49 12.75 -8.57
N LEU A 18 0.90 11.57 -9.02
CA LEU A 18 0.00 10.48 -9.40
C LEU A 18 -0.05 9.47 -8.25
N PHE A 19 -1.25 9.27 -7.71
CA PHE A 19 -1.52 8.30 -6.66
C PHE A 19 -2.26 7.10 -7.25
N GLU A 20 -1.69 5.90 -7.08
CA GLU A 20 -2.39 4.64 -7.29
C GLU A 20 -2.91 4.13 -5.94
N ILE A 21 -4.22 4.21 -5.72
CA ILE A 21 -4.86 3.72 -4.50
C ILE A 21 -5.51 2.37 -4.78
N ASP A 22 -4.97 1.31 -4.17
CA ASP A 22 -5.51 -0.04 -4.23
C ASP A 22 -6.40 -0.33 -3.01
N GLU A 23 -7.69 -0.53 -3.26
CA GLU A 23 -8.66 -1.11 -2.32
C GLU A 23 -8.69 -2.63 -2.52
N TYR A 24 -8.07 -3.37 -1.61
CA TYR A 24 -8.12 -4.83 -1.65
C TYR A 24 -9.50 -5.35 -1.29
N LEU A 25 -9.88 -6.46 -1.92
CA LEU A 25 -11.15 -7.14 -1.78
C LEU A 25 -10.96 -8.54 -1.16
N GLY A 26 -12.07 -9.25 -0.98
CA GLY A 26 -12.09 -10.60 -0.44
C GLY A 26 -11.49 -10.65 0.98
N ARG A 27 -10.50 -11.53 1.18
CA ARG A 27 -9.89 -11.74 2.49
C ARG A 27 -9.06 -10.56 3.03
N LEU A 28 -8.62 -9.68 2.13
CA LEU A 28 -7.90 -8.46 2.49
C LEU A 28 -8.80 -7.22 2.41
N LYS A 29 -10.13 -7.41 2.38
CA LYS A 29 -11.09 -6.30 2.38
C LYS A 29 -10.83 -5.33 3.52
N GLY A 30 -10.72 -4.05 3.19
CA GLY A 30 -10.41 -2.97 4.12
C GLY A 30 -8.93 -2.57 4.17
N LEU A 31 -8.04 -3.32 3.50
CA LEU A 31 -6.68 -2.87 3.24
C LEU A 31 -6.70 -1.85 2.08
N LEU A 32 -6.26 -0.63 2.38
CA LEU A 32 -5.98 0.41 1.39
C LEU A 32 -4.47 0.63 1.31
N VAL A 33 -3.93 0.64 0.11
CA VAL A 33 -2.52 0.96 -0.15
C VAL A 33 -2.48 2.07 -1.18
N ALA A 34 -1.80 3.16 -0.87
CA ALA A 34 -1.51 4.22 -1.83
C ALA A 34 -0.03 4.15 -2.22
N GLU A 35 0.23 4.08 -3.52
CA GLU A 35 1.55 4.21 -4.11
C GLU A 35 1.62 5.55 -4.83
N VAL A 36 2.71 6.29 -4.63
CA VAL A 36 2.93 7.59 -5.25
C VAL A 36 4.03 7.42 -6.29
N GLU A 37 3.73 7.77 -7.53
CA GLU A 37 4.71 7.75 -8.61
C GLU A 37 5.47 9.08 -8.66
N PHE A 38 6.78 9.00 -8.77
CA PHE A 38 7.68 10.16 -8.88
C PHE A 38 8.46 10.09 -10.18
N LEU A 39 8.66 11.25 -10.81
CA LEU A 39 9.45 11.35 -12.05
C LEU A 39 10.93 11.01 -11.81
N ASP A 40 11.44 11.34 -10.64
CA ASP A 40 12.81 11.09 -10.23
C ASP A 40 12.93 11.03 -8.69
N THR A 41 14.14 10.71 -8.23
CA THR A 41 14.46 10.56 -6.81
C THR A 41 14.50 11.88 -6.05
N GLU A 42 14.79 13.01 -6.70
CA GLU A 42 14.83 14.32 -6.04
C GLU A 42 13.42 14.75 -5.66
N VAL A 43 12.44 14.55 -6.54
CA VAL A 43 11.03 14.78 -6.23
C VAL A 43 10.55 13.85 -5.11
N ALA A 44 10.94 12.58 -5.14
CA ALA A 44 10.55 11.60 -4.11
C ALA A 44 11.08 11.98 -2.70
N VAL A 45 12.32 12.47 -2.61
CA VAL A 45 12.94 12.87 -1.33
C VAL A 45 12.28 14.12 -0.74
N ASN A 46 11.74 15.01 -1.59
CA ASN A 46 11.05 16.22 -1.17
C ASN A 46 9.54 16.06 -1.02
N PHE A 47 9.00 14.84 -1.20
CA PHE A 47 7.58 14.59 -1.10
C PHE A 47 7.09 14.65 0.35
N GLU A 48 6.03 15.44 0.57
CA GLU A 48 5.30 15.45 1.84
C GLU A 48 4.06 14.59 1.75
N LYS A 49 3.94 13.63 2.68
CA LYS A 49 2.77 12.74 2.75
C LYS A 49 1.50 13.54 3.05
N ARG A 50 0.39 13.13 2.44
CA ARG A 50 -0.93 13.72 2.69
C ARG A 50 -1.51 13.27 4.03
N ASP A 51 -2.42 14.06 4.61
CA ASP A 51 -3.07 13.74 5.90
C ASP A 51 -3.82 12.40 5.89
N TRP A 52 -4.37 12.03 4.74
CA TRP A 52 -5.06 10.75 4.56
C TRP A 52 -4.09 9.56 4.43
N MET A 53 -2.80 9.81 4.18
CA MET A 53 -1.75 8.79 4.17
C MET A 53 -1.31 8.51 5.61
N GLN A 54 -1.67 7.33 6.09
CA GLN A 54 -1.41 6.92 7.47
C GLN A 54 0.05 6.48 7.65
N GLN A 55 0.28 5.17 7.60
CA GLN A 55 1.58 4.58 7.86
C GLN A 55 2.39 4.50 6.57
N GLU A 56 3.63 4.98 6.63
CA GLU A 56 4.58 4.78 5.56
C GLU A 56 5.03 3.31 5.52
N ILE A 57 4.88 2.69 4.36
CA ILE A 57 5.15 1.26 4.15
C ILE A 57 6.15 0.99 3.02
N THR A 58 6.78 2.05 2.48
CA THR A 58 7.67 2.01 1.30
C THR A 58 8.76 0.95 1.41
N HIS A 59 9.35 0.80 2.61
CA HIS A 59 10.43 -0.15 2.86
C HIS A 59 9.99 -1.50 3.45
N ILE A 60 8.67 -1.72 3.59
CA ILE A 60 8.13 -2.95 4.18
C ILE A 60 8.01 -4.04 3.11
N ASN A 61 9.01 -4.93 3.07
CA ASN A 61 9.12 -5.95 2.02
C ASN A 61 7.90 -6.89 1.91
N PHE A 62 7.16 -7.15 2.99
CA PHE A 62 5.97 -8.02 2.95
C PHE A 62 4.71 -7.33 2.39
N MET A 63 4.72 -6.01 2.23
CA MET A 63 3.60 -5.27 1.63
C MET A 63 3.58 -5.36 0.10
N LYS A 64 4.63 -5.91 -0.53
CA LYS A 64 4.63 -6.21 -1.96
C LYS A 64 3.54 -7.23 -2.30
N ASN A 65 2.83 -7.06 -3.42
CA ASN A 65 1.72 -7.92 -3.86
C ASN A 65 2.02 -9.43 -3.78
N LYS A 66 3.22 -9.86 -4.19
CA LYS A 66 3.63 -11.28 -4.14
C LYS A 66 3.64 -11.85 -2.70
N LYS A 67 3.93 -11.01 -1.71
CA LYS A 67 3.98 -11.39 -0.30
C LYS A 67 2.59 -11.28 0.34
N LEU A 68 1.78 -10.29 -0.04
CA LEU A 68 0.37 -10.18 0.37
C LEU A 68 -0.45 -11.43 0.02
N LEU A 69 -0.09 -12.16 -1.03
CA LEU A 69 -0.67 -13.47 -1.36
C LEU A 69 -0.55 -14.53 -0.25
N LYS A 70 0.40 -14.38 0.66
CA LYS A 70 0.64 -15.31 1.77
C LYS A 70 -0.25 -15.03 2.99
N PHE A 71 -0.83 -13.85 3.08
CA PHE A 71 -1.71 -13.46 4.17
C PHE A 71 -3.13 -13.97 3.90
N SER A 72 -3.76 -14.52 4.94
CA SER A 72 -5.10 -15.08 4.86
C SER A 72 -6.18 -14.11 5.32
N SER A 73 -5.81 -13.02 5.99
CA SER A 73 -6.74 -12.00 6.49
C SER A 73 -6.11 -10.62 6.62
N LEU A 74 -6.93 -9.57 6.63
CA LEU A 74 -6.51 -8.20 6.99
C LEU A 74 -5.84 -8.17 8.39
N SER A 75 -6.40 -8.89 9.36
CA SER A 75 -5.89 -8.91 10.73
C SER A 75 -4.44 -9.40 10.82
N GLU A 76 -4.06 -10.40 10.02
CA GLU A 76 -2.67 -10.86 9.96
C GLU A 76 -1.73 -9.79 9.39
N VAL A 77 -2.16 -9.08 8.34
CA VAL A 77 -1.39 -7.97 7.74
C VAL A 77 -1.17 -6.87 8.78
N LEU A 78 -2.23 -6.41 9.44
CA LEU A 78 -2.14 -5.37 10.46
C LEU A 78 -1.28 -5.79 11.66
N THR A 79 -1.32 -7.07 12.04
CA THR A 79 -0.46 -7.62 13.10
C THR A 79 1.01 -7.59 12.68
N ALA A 80 1.32 -7.98 11.44
CA ALA A 80 2.68 -7.92 10.92
C ALA A 80 3.22 -6.48 10.87
N ILE A 81 2.39 -5.51 10.48
CA ILE A 81 2.76 -4.08 10.46
C ILE A 81 3.04 -3.56 11.87
N LYS A 82 2.15 -3.84 12.84
CA LYS A 82 2.33 -3.45 14.25
C LYS A 82 3.57 -4.09 14.88
N GLY A 83 3.93 -5.30 14.46
CA GLY A 83 5.11 -6.02 14.94
C GLY A 83 6.45 -5.41 14.52
N LEU A 84 6.48 -4.54 13.50
CA LEU A 84 7.71 -3.84 13.06
C LEU A 84 8.11 -2.68 13.97
N GLY A 85 7.18 -2.16 14.77
CA GLY A 85 7.43 -1.06 15.71
C GLY A 85 7.98 -1.52 17.07
N LYS A 86 8.42 -2.77 17.18
CA LYS A 86 9.05 -3.35 18.38
C LYS A 86 10.50 -3.71 18.13
#